data_AF-A0A920MK84-F1
#
_entry.id   AF-A0A920MK84-F1
#
_cell.length_a   1.000
_cell.length_b   1.000
_cell.length_c   1.000
_cell.angle_alpha   90.00
_cell.angle_beta   90.00
_cell.angle_gamma   90.00
#
_symmetry.space_group_name_H-M   'P 1'
#
loop_
_entity.id
_entity.type
_entity.pdbx_description
1 polymer ?
#
loop_
_entity_poly.entity_id
_entity_poly.type
_entity_poly.pdbx_seq_one_letter_code
_entity_poly.pdbx_strand_id
1 'polypeptide(L)'
;MGTSGEVAQMTFNDQVTTGADLYATNCATCHGTNLEGSTLGPLLSGYSFVQRWGTQTPALLLGNIQANMPPGGNENISNSDYLNIVAHILRVNGVDELSEAITSTSDFEIADNISRAVAQRDRSKPPAPEGLTVR
;
A
#
# COMPACT_ATOMS: atom_id res chain seq x y z
N MET A 1 42.59 -6.56 -9.60
CA MET A 1 41.37 -6.11 -10.30
C MET A 1 40.57 -7.36 -10.64
N GLY A 2 39.32 -7.58 -10.29
CA GLY A 2 38.29 -6.75 -9.68
C GLY A 2 36.95 -7.38 -10.11
N THR A 3 36.18 -7.92 -9.17
CA THR A 3 34.72 -8.03 -9.26
C THR A 3 34.22 -7.98 -7.83
N SER A 4 34.05 -6.75 -7.34
CA SER A 4 33.23 -6.48 -6.17
C SER A 4 31.90 -7.20 -6.38
N GLY A 5 31.56 -8.09 -5.44
CA GLY A 5 30.30 -8.81 -5.46
C GLY A 5 29.15 -7.82 -5.62
N GLU A 6 28.23 -8.17 -6.49
CA GLU A 6 26.93 -7.55 -6.62
C GLU A 6 26.35 -7.37 -5.21
N VAL A 7 26.31 -6.11 -4.75
CA VAL A 7 25.53 -5.76 -3.57
C VAL A 7 24.10 -6.15 -3.92
N ALA A 8 23.54 -7.14 -3.21
CA ALA A 8 22.16 -7.54 -3.41
C ALA A 8 21.28 -6.29 -3.24
N GLN A 9 20.80 -5.77 -4.36
CA GLN A 9 19.97 -4.58 -4.41
C GLN A 9 18.62 -4.98 -3.81
N MET A 10 18.19 -4.27 -2.76
CA MET A 10 16.87 -4.49 -2.18
C MET A 10 15.81 -4.34 -3.28
N THR A 11 15.00 -5.37 -3.47
CA THR A 11 13.94 -5.36 -4.48
C THR A 11 12.63 -4.87 -3.88
N PHE A 12 11.69 -4.49 -4.74
CA PHE A 12 10.33 -4.17 -4.29
C PHE A 12 9.67 -5.35 -3.55
N ASN A 13 9.94 -6.59 -3.99
CA ASN A 13 9.40 -7.80 -3.33
C ASN A 13 9.96 -8.01 -1.92
N ASP A 14 11.23 -7.68 -1.69
CA ASP A 14 11.83 -7.76 -0.35
C ASP A 14 11.17 -6.75 0.61
N GLN A 15 10.91 -5.54 0.11
CA GLN A 15 10.19 -4.51 0.88
C GLN A 15 8.76 -4.93 1.17
N VAL A 16 8.05 -5.47 0.18
CA VAL A 16 6.67 -5.98 0.34
C VAL A 16 6.60 -7.06 1.41
N THR A 17 7.54 -8.00 1.39
CA THR A 17 7.58 -9.12 2.33
C THR A 17 7.82 -8.62 3.75
N THR A 18 8.87 -7.81 3.93
CA THR A 18 9.19 -7.19 5.23
C THR A 18 8.05 -6.28 5.73
N GLY A 19 7.43 -5.56 4.80
CA GLY A 19 6.32 -4.64 5.05
C GLY A 19 5.06 -5.33 5.55
N ALA A 20 4.79 -6.55 5.09
CA ALA A 20 3.65 -7.33 5.55
C ALA A 20 3.76 -7.65 7.05
N ASP A 21 4.93 -8.09 7.51
CA ASP A 21 5.17 -8.41 8.92
C ASP A 21 5.10 -7.16 9.82
N LEU A 22 5.70 -6.07 9.34
CA LEU A 22 5.64 -4.77 10.02
C LEU A 22 4.20 -4.22 10.09
N TYR A 23 3.44 -4.34 9.00
CA TYR A 23 2.04 -3.93 8.96
C TYR A 23 1.19 -4.76 9.93
N ALA A 24 1.38 -6.08 9.96
CA ALA A 24 0.68 -6.96 10.89
C ALA A 24 0.92 -6.56 12.35
N THR A 25 2.14 -6.16 12.68
CA THR A 25 2.54 -5.78 14.05
C THR A 25 2.05 -4.39 14.45
N ASN A 26 2.10 -3.43 13.52
CA ASN A 26 1.97 -2.00 13.86
C ASN A 26 0.67 -1.35 13.38
N CYS A 27 -0.02 -1.94 12.40
CA CYS A 27 -1.11 -1.28 11.67
C CYS A 27 -2.41 -2.09 11.67
N ALA A 28 -2.32 -3.41 11.61
CA ALA A 28 -3.47 -4.30 11.40
C ALA A 28 -4.54 -4.21 12.50
N THR A 29 -4.15 -3.90 13.75
CA THR A 29 -5.11 -3.70 14.86
C THR A 29 -6.17 -2.63 14.54
N CYS A 30 -5.79 -1.58 13.81
CA CYS A 30 -6.71 -0.50 13.45
C CYS A 30 -7.21 -0.61 12.01
N HIS A 31 -6.36 -1.03 11.08
CA HIS A 31 -6.66 -1.02 9.64
C HIS A 31 -7.08 -2.38 9.07
N GLY A 32 -7.19 -3.42 9.91
CA GLY A 32 -7.54 -4.78 9.51
C GLY A 32 -6.33 -5.56 9.00
N THR A 33 -6.36 -6.89 9.10
CA THR A 33 -5.23 -7.75 8.68
C THR A 33 -5.02 -7.78 7.17
N ASN A 34 -6.07 -7.50 6.40
CA ASN A 34 -6.10 -7.45 4.95
C ASN A 34 -6.30 -6.02 4.43
N LEU A 35 -6.01 -5.00 5.25
CA LEU A 35 -6.22 -3.58 4.94
C LEU A 35 -7.69 -3.22 4.70
N GLU A 36 -8.62 -4.07 5.12
CA GLU A 36 -10.06 -3.95 4.92
C GLU A 36 -10.72 -2.88 5.81
N GLY A 37 -9.95 -2.29 6.72
CA GLY A 37 -10.42 -1.30 7.68
C GLY A 37 -11.14 -1.92 8.88
N SER A 38 -11.37 -1.10 9.89
CA SER A 38 -12.16 -1.46 11.06
C SER A 38 -12.89 -0.22 11.61
N THR A 39 -13.55 -0.36 12.76
CA THR A 39 -14.09 0.80 13.49
C THR A 39 -13.00 1.73 14.02
N LEU A 40 -11.75 1.27 14.13
CA LEU A 40 -10.61 2.02 14.67
C LEU A 40 -9.79 2.73 13.58
N GLY A 41 -9.91 2.33 12.32
CA GLY A 41 -9.11 2.88 11.22
C GLY A 41 -9.74 2.63 9.85
N PRO A 42 -9.58 3.56 8.90
CA PRO A 42 -10.14 3.42 7.56
C PRO A 42 -9.52 2.23 6.82
N LEU A 43 -10.25 1.72 5.83
CA LEU A 43 -9.72 0.75 4.88
C LEU A 43 -8.60 1.37 4.02
N LEU A 44 -7.56 0.59 3.75
CA LEU A 44 -6.36 1.00 3.01
C LEU A 44 -6.19 0.21 1.70
N SER A 45 -7.21 -0.52 1.26
CA SER A 45 -7.20 -1.33 0.04
C SER A 45 -8.35 -1.03 -0.92
N GLY A 46 -8.19 -1.42 -2.18
CA GLY A 46 -9.21 -1.36 -3.21
C GLY A 46 -9.58 0.06 -3.66
N TYR A 47 -10.79 0.20 -4.20
CA TYR A 47 -11.22 1.44 -4.86
C TYR A 47 -11.05 2.71 -4.01
N SER A 48 -11.35 2.68 -2.71
CA SER A 48 -11.22 3.86 -1.84
C SER A 48 -9.76 4.30 -1.68
N PHE A 49 -8.82 3.36 -1.64
CA PHE A 49 -7.40 3.67 -1.65
C PHE A 49 -7.01 4.32 -2.98
N VAL A 50 -7.38 3.70 -4.11
CA VAL A 50 -7.04 4.20 -5.45
C VAL A 50 -7.63 5.58 -5.69
N GLN A 51 -8.85 5.85 -5.22
CA GLN A 51 -9.49 7.14 -5.38
C GLN A 51 -8.76 8.26 -4.62
N ARG A 52 -8.14 7.94 -3.47
CA ARG A 52 -7.40 8.90 -2.65
C ARG A 52 -5.94 9.03 -3.05
N TRP A 53 -5.28 7.92 -3.36
CA TRP A 53 -3.83 7.82 -3.50
C TRP A 53 -3.37 7.51 -4.92
N GLY A 54 -4.26 7.10 -5.81
CA GLY A 54 -3.90 6.68 -7.17
C GLY A 54 -3.15 7.75 -7.96
N THR A 55 -3.57 9.02 -7.88
CA THR A 55 -2.90 10.15 -8.55
C THR A 55 -1.78 10.77 -7.71
N GLN A 56 -1.43 10.15 -6.59
CA GLN A 56 -0.37 10.59 -5.68
C GLN A 56 0.86 9.71 -5.86
N THR A 57 1.96 10.10 -5.22
CA THR A 57 3.24 9.38 -5.28
C THR A 57 3.48 8.53 -4.03
N PRO A 58 4.30 7.46 -4.13
CA PRO A 58 4.77 6.73 -2.95
C PRO A 58 5.42 7.62 -1.90
N ALA A 59 6.20 8.63 -2.31
CA ALA A 59 6.82 9.58 -1.39
C ALA A 59 5.78 10.40 -0.59
N LEU A 60 4.69 10.82 -1.23
CA LEU A 60 3.60 11.53 -0.55
C LEU A 60 2.83 10.61 0.42
N LEU A 61 2.57 9.37 0.01
CA LEU A 61 1.96 8.37 0.90
C LEU A 61 2.85 8.08 2.11
N LEU A 62 4.16 7.89 1.90
CA LEU A 62 5.15 7.71 2.97
C LEU A 62 5.11 8.86 3.97
N GLY A 63 5.21 10.10 3.48
CA GLY A 63 5.19 11.29 4.34
C GLY A 63 3.87 11.42 5.11
N ASN A 64 2.75 11.05 4.52
CA ASN A 64 1.46 11.07 5.21
C ASN A 64 1.41 10.04 6.35
N ILE A 65 1.89 8.82 6.13
CA ILE A 65 1.93 7.78 7.16
C ILE A 65 2.86 8.22 8.29
N GLN A 66 4.08 8.66 7.99
CA GLN A 66 5.05 9.11 8.99
C GLN A 66 4.55 10.26 9.87
N ALA A 67 3.77 11.18 9.29
CA ALA A 67 3.25 12.33 10.02
C ALA A 67 2.06 12.00 10.93
N ASN A 68 1.31 10.94 10.64
CA ASN A 68 -0.01 10.72 11.25
C ASN A 68 -0.19 9.33 11.89
N MET A 69 0.72 8.39 11.63
CA MET A 69 0.60 7.00 12.05
C MET A 69 1.87 6.47 12.72
N PRO A 70 1.72 5.57 13.71
CA PRO A 70 0.48 5.31 14.46
C PRO A 70 0.01 6.55 15.24
N PRO A 71 -1.25 6.65 15.66
CA PRO A 71 -1.69 7.74 16.53
C PRO A 71 -0.88 7.77 17.83
N GLY A 72 -0.26 8.91 18.14
CA GLY A 72 0.69 9.04 19.27
C GLY A 72 2.14 8.65 18.93
N GLY A 73 2.40 8.25 17.68
CA GLY A 73 3.71 7.86 17.18
C GLY A 73 4.11 6.43 17.54
N ASN A 74 5.24 5.98 16.98
CA ASN A 74 5.93 4.76 17.39
C ASN A 74 7.43 4.93 17.14
N GLU A 75 8.21 5.04 18.22
CA GLU A 75 9.68 5.22 18.15
C GLU A 75 10.42 4.00 17.59
N ASN A 76 9.75 2.85 17.48
CA ASN A 76 10.33 1.60 16.98
C ASN A 76 10.17 1.41 15.47
N ILE A 77 9.51 2.34 14.76
CA ILE A 77 9.36 2.26 13.29
C ILE A 77 10.34 3.22 12.63
N SER A 78 11.38 2.66 12.00
CA SER A 78 12.36 3.45 11.27
C SER A 78 11.81 3.94 9.92
N ASN A 79 12.52 4.88 9.26
CA ASN A 79 12.17 5.30 7.91
C ASN A 79 12.17 4.13 6.90
N SER A 80 13.09 3.17 7.05
CA SER A 80 13.14 1.98 6.20
C SER A 80 11.92 1.08 6.44
N ASP A 81 11.46 0.97 7.68
CA ASP A 81 10.28 0.18 8.03
C ASP A 81 9.01 0.80 7.42
N TYR A 82 8.88 2.12 7.46
CA TYR A 82 7.79 2.81 6.78
C TYR A 82 7.81 2.59 5.27
N LEU A 83 8.99 2.61 4.63
CA LEU A 83 9.11 2.29 3.20
C LEU A 83 8.64 0.85 2.90
N ASN A 84 9.02 -0.11 3.73
CA ASN A 84 8.57 -1.49 3.61
C ASN A 84 7.04 -1.59 3.75
N ILE A 85 6.46 -0.94 4.76
CA ILE A 85 5.00 -0.88 4.96
C ILE A 85 4.30 -0.25 3.75
N VAL A 86 4.81 0.84 3.21
CA VAL A 86 4.27 1.47 2.00
C VAL A 86 4.31 0.50 0.82
N ALA A 87 5.43 -0.20 0.61
CA ALA A 87 5.54 -1.19 -0.47
C ALA A 87 4.49 -2.30 -0.33
N HIS A 88 4.25 -2.79 0.90
CA HIS A 88 3.18 -3.76 1.16
C HIS A 88 1.78 -3.21 0.81
N ILE A 89 1.46 -1.99 1.24
CA ILE A 89 0.18 -1.34 0.92
C ILE A 89 0.01 -1.18 -0.60
N LEU A 90 1.06 -0.76 -1.31
CA LEU A 90 1.05 -0.63 -2.77
C LEU A 90 0.80 -1.99 -3.44
N ARG A 91 1.46 -3.06 -2.98
CA ARG A 91 1.26 -4.42 -3.49
C ARG A 91 -0.18 -4.90 -3.32
N VAL A 92 -0.77 -4.69 -2.14
CA VAL A 92 -2.18 -5.06 -1.88
C VAL A 92 -3.14 -4.33 -2.83
N ASN A 93 -2.77 -3.13 -3.25
CA ASN A 93 -3.53 -2.31 -4.20
C ASN A 93 -3.16 -2.54 -5.68
N GLY A 94 -2.36 -3.57 -5.97
CA GLY A 94 -2.09 -4.01 -7.34
C GLY A 94 -0.86 -3.38 -7.99
N VAL A 95 -0.01 -2.67 -7.24
CA VAL A 95 1.31 -2.29 -7.73
C VAL A 95 2.21 -3.53 -7.72
N ASP A 96 2.46 -4.11 -8.89
CA ASP A 96 3.15 -5.40 -9.00
C ASP A 96 4.29 -5.51 -10.01
N GLU A 97 4.44 -4.51 -10.89
CA GLU A 97 5.44 -4.50 -11.97
C GLU A 97 6.79 -3.89 -11.56
N LEU A 98 6.92 -3.34 -10.34
CA LEU A 98 8.17 -2.74 -9.87
C LEU A 98 9.24 -3.80 -9.57
N SER A 99 10.42 -3.64 -10.16
CA SER A 99 11.60 -4.48 -9.89
C SER A 99 12.47 -3.91 -8.76
N GLU A 100 12.65 -2.60 -8.74
CA GLU A 100 13.48 -1.90 -7.76
C GLU A 100 12.67 -1.48 -6.53
N ALA A 101 13.30 -1.49 -5.35
CA ALA A 101 12.71 -0.96 -4.14
C ALA A 101 12.29 0.52 -4.29
N ILE A 102 11.15 0.87 -3.70
CA ILE A 102 10.75 2.27 -3.55
C ILE A 102 11.64 2.97 -2.54
N THR A 103 11.85 4.27 -2.75
CA THR A 103 12.64 5.14 -1.88
C THR A 103 11.79 6.32 -1.40
N SER A 104 12.34 7.13 -0.49
CA SER A 104 11.68 8.34 0.00
C SER A 104 11.47 9.41 -1.08
N THR A 105 12.03 9.22 -2.27
CA THR A 105 11.90 10.14 -3.40
C THR A 105 11.20 9.50 -4.61
N SER A 106 10.61 8.32 -4.48
CA SER A 106 9.82 7.70 -5.55
C SER A 106 8.60 8.56 -5.89
N ASP A 107 8.55 9.09 -7.11
CA ASP A 107 7.66 10.16 -7.56
C ASP A 107 6.71 9.77 -8.71
N PHE A 108 6.58 8.48 -9.02
CA PHE A 108 5.60 7.99 -9.99
C PHE A 108 4.17 8.04 -9.44
N GLU A 109 3.17 8.15 -10.33
CA GLU A 109 1.77 8.00 -9.95
C GLU A 109 1.45 6.54 -9.61
N ILE A 110 0.84 6.31 -8.45
CA ILE A 110 0.52 4.96 -7.99
C ILE A 110 -0.41 4.25 -8.98
N ALA A 111 -1.42 4.93 -9.52
CA ALA A 111 -2.41 4.37 -10.45
C ALA A 111 -1.80 3.89 -11.77
N ASP A 112 -0.73 4.53 -12.24
CA ASP A 112 -0.02 4.13 -13.47
C ASP A 112 0.69 2.79 -13.32
N ASN A 113 0.95 2.37 -12.08
CA ASN A 113 1.65 1.13 -11.76
C ASN A 113 0.73 0.04 -11.21
N ILE A 114 -0.60 0.27 -11.18
CA ILE A 114 -1.58 -0.76 -10.80
C ILE A 114 -1.86 -1.65 -12.00
N SER A 115 -1.60 -2.95 -11.89
CA SER A 115 -1.86 -3.85 -13.00
C SER A 115 -3.35 -3.91 -13.36
N ARG A 116 -3.62 -3.96 -14.67
CA ARG A 116 -4.97 -3.90 -15.25
C ARG A 116 -5.89 -5.01 -14.73
N ALA A 117 -5.33 -6.14 -14.29
CA ALA A 117 -6.08 -7.26 -13.74
C ALA A 117 -6.75 -6.91 -12.39
N VAL A 118 -6.08 -6.12 -11.54
CA VAL A 118 -6.63 -5.66 -10.25
C VAL A 118 -7.63 -4.53 -10.48
N ALA A 119 -7.29 -3.56 -11.36
CA ALA A 119 -8.19 -2.47 -11.73
C ALA A 119 -9.55 -2.93 -12.33
N GLN A 120 -9.59 -4.12 -12.95
CA GLN A 120 -10.82 -4.73 -13.49
C GLN A 120 -11.65 -5.46 -12.42
N ARG A 121 -11.02 -6.05 -11.40
CA ARG A 121 -11.71 -6.75 -10.30
C ARG A 121 -12.51 -5.76 -9.45
N ASP A 122 -11.97 -4.58 -9.18
CA ASP A 122 -12.66 -3.52 -8.42
C ASP A 122 -13.82 -2.84 -9.19
N ARG A 123 -13.81 -2.90 -10.54
CA ARG A 123 -14.92 -2.36 -11.36
C ARG A 123 -16.16 -3.25 -11.36
N SER A 124 -16.06 -4.48 -10.87
CA SER A 124 -17.17 -5.44 -10.81
C SER A 124 -18.04 -5.18 -9.58
N LYS A 125 -18.70 -4.02 -9.53
CA LYS A 125 -19.74 -3.73 -8.52
C LYS A 125 -21.01 -4.56 -8.81
N PRO A 126 -21.73 -5.09 -7.80
CA PRO A 126 -22.94 -5.88 -8.00
C PRO A 126 -24.01 -5.09 -8.78
N PRO A 127 -24.89 -5.75 -9.57
CA PRO A 127 -26.02 -5.08 -10.19
C PRO A 127 -26.86 -4.37 -9.12
N ALA A 128 -27.34 -3.18 -9.45
CA ALA A 128 -28.20 -2.40 -8.57
C ALA A 128 -29.39 -3.25 -8.08
N PRO A 129 -29.83 -3.10 -6.82
CA PRO A 129 -31.05 -3.79 -6.38
C PRO A 129 -32.21 -3.31 -7.25
N GLU A 130 -32.83 -4.24 -7.98
CA GLU A 130 -34.05 -3.98 -8.73
C GLU A 130 -35.13 -3.55 -7.73
N GLY A 131 -35.56 -2.30 -7.86
CA GLY A 131 -36.50 -1.66 -6.95
C GLY A 131 -37.77 -2.49 -6.80
N LEU A 132 -38.05 -2.91 -5.56
CA LEU A 132 -39.34 -3.45 -5.18
C LEU A 132 -40.36 -2.31 -5.20
N THR A 133 -41.09 -2.15 -6.31
CA THR A 133 -42.28 -1.30 -6.35
C THR A 133 -43.37 -1.96 -5.51
N VAL A 134 -43.50 -1.56 -4.25
CA VAL A 134 -44.71 -1.83 -3.46
C VAL A 134 -45.79 -0.87 -3.94
N ARG A 135 -46.86 -1.43 -4.48
CA ARG A 135 -48.13 -0.73 -4.77
C ARG A 135 -49.00 -0.67 -3.54
#